data_AF-A0A1N6SGJ8-F1
#
_entry.id   AF-A0A1N6SGJ8-F1
#
_cell.length_a   1.000
_cell.length_b   1.000
_cell.length_c   1.000
_cell.angle_alpha   90.00
_cell.angle_beta   90.00
_cell.angle_gamma   90.00
#
_symmetry.space_group_name_H-M   'P 1'
#
loop_
_entity.id
_entity.type
_entity.pdbx_description
1 polymer ?
#
loop_
_entity_poly.entity_id
_entity_poly.type
_entity_poly.pdbx_seq_one_letter_code
_entity_poly.pdbx_strand_id
1 'polypeptide(L)'
;MHAQPQDLKSNTAARLMSIAAIRARMSMLAVAYSARLGAVNMRDIEAAAAQLDGVFGADHDLTHEMRRFVSELPALRRYVPNLAAAGDRLIRAVERTTWPDADARADIHG
;
A
#
# COMPACT_ATOMS: atom_id res chain seq x y z
N MET A 1 2.35 38.78 -7.52
CA MET A 1 2.35 37.60 -6.64
C MET A 1 3.72 36.94 -6.73
N HIS A 2 4.64 37.25 -5.80
CA HIS A 2 5.92 36.54 -5.70
C HIS A 2 5.73 35.35 -4.75
N ALA A 3 5.74 34.14 -5.28
CA ALA A 3 5.78 32.92 -4.47
C ALA A 3 7.10 32.93 -3.66
N GLN A 4 7.02 32.75 -2.34
CA GLN A 4 8.21 32.73 -1.50
C GLN A 4 8.99 31.43 -1.76
N PRO A 5 10.33 31.45 -1.70
CA PRO A 5 11.17 30.28 -1.98
C PRO A 5 10.93 29.09 -1.02
N GLN A 6 10.28 29.32 0.13
CA GLN A 6 9.84 28.26 1.05
C GLN A 6 8.63 27.47 0.52
N ASP A 7 7.71 28.13 -0.20
CA ASP A 7 6.51 27.48 -0.78
C ASP A 7 6.89 26.48 -1.87
N LEU A 8 7.92 26.80 -2.66
CA LEU A 8 8.43 25.92 -3.72
C LEU A 8 9.03 24.63 -3.14
N LYS A 9 9.83 24.72 -2.07
CA LYS A 9 10.43 23.55 -1.41
C LYS A 9 9.39 22.66 -0.74
N SER A 10 8.38 23.27 -0.10
CA SER A 10 7.25 22.56 0.52
C SER A 10 6.42 21.77 -0.51
N ASN A 11 6.16 22.39 -1.67
CA ASN A 11 5.39 21.76 -2.75
C ASN A 11 6.16 20.59 -3.42
N THR A 12 7.48 20.69 -3.55
CA THR A 12 8.31 19.58 -4.03
C THR A 12 8.32 18.41 -3.05
N ALA A 13 8.50 18.66 -1.75
CA ALA A 13 8.49 17.61 -0.74
C ALA A 13 7.14 16.87 -0.68
N ALA A 14 6.03 17.61 -0.71
CA ALA A 14 4.68 17.02 -0.74
C ALA A 14 4.46 16.14 -1.99
N ARG A 15 4.94 16.57 -3.16
CA ARG A 15 4.86 15.76 -4.40
C ARG A 15 5.74 14.52 -4.35
N LEU A 16 6.94 14.60 -3.78
CA LEU A 16 7.80 13.43 -3.63
C LEU A 16 7.17 12.41 -2.68
N MET A 17 6.57 12.87 -1.58
CA MET A 17 5.82 12.02 -0.66
C MET A 17 4.60 11.38 -1.33
N SER A 18 3.85 12.11 -2.16
CA SER A 18 2.71 11.53 -2.88
C SER A 18 3.13 10.47 -3.90
N ILE A 19 4.21 10.70 -4.64
CA ILE A 19 4.79 9.72 -5.56
C ILE A 19 5.27 8.47 -4.80
N ALA A 20 5.94 8.65 -3.66
CA ALA A 20 6.41 7.54 -2.83
C ALA A 20 5.23 6.71 -2.30
N ALA A 21 4.17 7.37 -1.83
CA ALA A 21 2.95 6.73 -1.34
C ALA A 21 2.20 5.97 -2.45
N ILE A 22 2.14 6.51 -3.67
CA ILE A 22 1.58 5.79 -4.83
C ILE A 22 2.43 4.56 -5.13
N ARG A 23 3.75 4.72 -5.20
CA ARG A 23 4.65 3.61 -5.50
C ARG A 23 4.53 2.49 -4.47
N ALA A 24 4.43 2.83 -3.18
CA ALA A 24 4.33 1.85 -2.10
C ALA A 24 3.02 1.03 -2.19
N ARG A 25 1.90 1.69 -2.52
CA ARG A 25 0.62 1.01 -2.81
C ARG A 25 0.73 0.09 -4.03
N MET A 26 1.36 0.54 -5.12
CA MET A 26 1.54 -0.28 -6.32
C MET A 26 2.43 -1.50 -6.05
N SER A 27 3.48 -1.37 -5.24
CA SER A 27 4.31 -2.51 -4.81
C SER A 27 3.48 -3.54 -4.02
N MET A 28 2.61 -3.09 -3.12
CA MET A 28 1.72 -3.96 -2.36
C MET A 28 0.69 -4.67 -3.26
N LEU A 29 0.11 -3.96 -4.23
CA LEU A 29 -0.77 -4.55 -5.23
C LEU A 29 -0.06 -5.60 -6.08
N ALA A 30 1.18 -5.34 -6.51
CA ALA A 30 1.96 -6.30 -7.28
C ALA A 30 2.16 -7.61 -6.49
N VAL A 31 2.52 -7.52 -5.21
CA VAL A 31 2.61 -8.69 -4.32
C VAL A 31 1.27 -9.41 -4.20
N ALA A 32 0.19 -8.66 -4.02
CA ALA A 32 -1.15 -9.20 -3.87
C ALA A 32 -1.61 -10.00 -5.10
N TYR A 33 -1.41 -9.45 -6.30
CA TYR A 33 -1.73 -10.16 -7.55
C TYR A 33 -0.83 -11.37 -7.77
N SER A 34 0.46 -11.29 -7.45
CA SER A 34 1.35 -12.46 -7.48
C SER A 34 0.89 -13.55 -6.51
N ALA A 35 0.37 -13.19 -5.33
CA ALA A 35 -0.21 -14.13 -4.38
C ALA A 35 -1.45 -14.83 -4.95
N ARG A 36 -2.35 -14.10 -5.62
CA ARG A 36 -3.51 -14.68 -6.31
C ARG A 36 -3.12 -15.69 -7.39
N LEU A 37 -2.00 -15.47 -8.07
CA LEU A 37 -1.47 -16.36 -9.09
C LEU A 37 -0.60 -17.50 -8.53
N GLY A 38 -0.35 -17.53 -7.22
CA GLY A 38 0.56 -18.49 -6.59
C GLY A 38 2.04 -18.28 -6.93
N ALA A 39 2.40 -17.13 -7.51
CA ALA A 39 3.72 -16.85 -8.08
C ALA A 39 4.51 -15.82 -7.23
N VAL A 40 4.49 -15.98 -5.90
CA VAL A 40 5.14 -15.04 -4.98
C VAL A 40 6.65 -15.18 -4.97
N ASN A 41 7.35 -14.06 -5.14
CA ASN A 41 8.79 -13.93 -4.98
C ASN A 41 9.11 -13.27 -3.63
N MET A 42 9.94 -13.92 -2.81
CA MET A 42 10.28 -13.42 -1.48
C MET A 42 11.00 -12.07 -1.53
N ARG A 43 11.85 -11.85 -2.53
CA ARG A 43 12.59 -10.59 -2.70
C ARG A 43 11.65 -9.42 -2.96
N ASP A 44 10.63 -9.63 -3.79
CA ASP A 44 9.64 -8.60 -4.10
C ASP A 44 8.77 -8.28 -2.88
N ILE A 45 8.45 -9.31 -2.09
CA ILE A 45 7.73 -9.17 -0.82
C ILE A 45 8.54 -8.34 0.18
N GLU A 46 9.81 -8.68 0.40
CA GLU A 46 10.69 -7.96 1.34
C GLU A 46 10.90 -6.50 0.89
N ALA A 47 11.12 -6.29 -0.41
CA ALA A 47 11.25 -4.95 -0.97
C ALA A 47 9.99 -4.11 -0.76
N ALA A 48 8.81 -4.69 -1.03
CA ALA A 48 7.54 -4.01 -0.81
C ALA A 48 7.29 -3.72 0.68
N ALA A 49 7.62 -4.66 1.59
CA ALA A 49 7.47 -4.46 3.03
C ALA A 49 8.36 -3.32 3.55
N ALA A 50 9.65 -3.30 3.15
CA ALA A 50 10.57 -2.23 3.51
C ALA A 50 10.12 -0.87 2.94
N GLN A 51 9.60 -0.87 1.70
CA GLN A 51 9.10 0.35 1.07
C GLN A 51 7.86 0.91 1.78
N LEU A 52 6.93 0.06 2.21
CA LEU A 52 5.76 0.48 2.99
C LEU A 52 6.16 1.06 4.34
N ASP A 53 7.06 0.40 5.06
CA ASP A 53 7.55 0.87 6.36
C ASP A 53 8.26 2.23 6.24
N GLY A 54 9.11 2.41 5.22
CA GLY A 54 9.81 3.67 4.99
C GLY A 54 8.92 4.83 4.56
N VAL A 55 7.76 4.56 3.93
CA VAL A 55 6.87 5.59 3.39
C VAL A 55 5.72 5.93 4.36
N PHE A 56 5.11 4.92 4.97
CA PHE A 56 3.94 5.07 5.81
C PHE A 56 4.23 4.91 7.30
N GLY A 57 5.35 4.29 7.66
CA GLY A 57 5.70 3.98 9.05
C GLY A 57 5.08 2.68 9.55
N ALA A 58 5.51 2.28 10.75
CA ALA A 58 5.18 1.01 11.37
C ALA A 58 3.70 0.86 11.77
N ASP A 59 3.05 1.98 12.12
CA ASP A 59 1.68 2.01 12.67
C ASP A 59 0.60 2.15 11.58
N HIS A 60 1.00 2.25 10.31
CA HIS A 60 0.06 2.40 9.22
C HIS A 60 -0.55 1.05 8.82
N ASP A 61 -1.85 1.02 8.55
CA ASP A 61 -2.61 -0.20 8.20
C ASP A 61 -1.96 -1.02 7.09
N LEU A 62 -1.48 -0.37 6.02
CA LEU A 62 -0.80 -1.08 4.91
C LEU A 62 0.49 -1.78 5.37
N THR A 63 1.24 -1.17 6.28
CA THR A 63 2.46 -1.77 6.84
C THR A 63 2.10 -2.96 7.73
N HIS A 64 1.05 -2.85 8.54
CA HIS A 64 0.55 -3.95 9.36
C HIS A 64 0.07 -5.14 8.51
N GLU A 65 -0.75 -4.89 7.50
CA GLU A 65 -1.27 -5.94 6.62
C GLU A 65 -0.15 -6.63 5.84
N MET A 66 0.84 -5.87 5.36
CA MET A 66 1.99 -6.47 4.69
C MET A 66 2.86 -7.31 5.64
N ARG A 67 3.13 -6.82 6.87
CA ARG A 67 3.87 -7.61 7.88
C ARG A 67 3.14 -8.89 8.25
N ARG A 68 1.81 -8.81 8.42
CA ARG A 68 0.96 -9.97 8.66
C ARG A 68 1.09 -10.97 7.52
N PHE A 69 0.96 -10.53 6.27
CA PHE A 69 1.14 -11.38 5.10
C PHE A 69 2.51 -12.08 5.08
N VAL A 70 3.59 -11.34 5.35
CA VAL A 70 4.95 -11.90 5.45
C VAL A 70 5.03 -12.98 6.53
N SER A 71 4.46 -12.73 7.72
CA SER A 71 4.50 -13.68 8.83
C SER A 71 3.70 -14.96 8.56
N GLU A 72 2.58 -14.85 7.83
CA GLU A 72 1.72 -15.98 7.48
C GLU A 72 2.25 -16.77 6.27
N LEU A 73 3.14 -16.17 5.46
CA LEU A 73 3.58 -16.70 4.17
C LEU A 73 4.06 -18.16 4.19
N PRO A 74 4.87 -18.63 5.16
CA PRO A 74 5.30 -20.03 5.20
C PRO A 74 4.14 -21.03 5.30
N ALA A 75 3.05 -20.65 5.97
CA ALA A 75 1.85 -21.46 6.06
C ALA A 75 0.98 -21.31 4.79
N LEU A 76 0.82 -20.10 4.29
CA LEU A 76 0.01 -19.81 3.10
C LEU A 76 0.53 -20.54 1.85
N ARG A 77 1.86 -20.64 1.67
CA ARG A 77 2.47 -21.32 0.51
C ARG A 77 2.17 -22.82 0.43
N ARG A 78 1.71 -23.45 1.52
CA ARG A 78 1.33 -24.87 1.52
C ARG A 78 0.00 -25.12 0.79
N TYR A 79 -0.81 -24.08 0.61
CA TYR A 79 -2.13 -24.19 -0.02
C TYR A 79 -2.48 -22.94 -0.82
N VAL A 80 -2.46 -23.05 -2.15
CA VAL A 80 -2.64 -21.93 -3.09
C VAL A 80 -3.91 -21.10 -2.81
N PRO A 81 -5.09 -21.68 -2.51
CA PRO A 81 -6.28 -20.88 -2.20
C PRO A 81 -6.12 -19.97 -0.97
N ASN A 82 -5.36 -20.39 0.04
CA ASN A 82 -5.09 -19.53 1.21
C ASN A 82 -4.20 -18.35 0.83
N LEU A 83 -3.20 -18.59 -0.03
CA LEU A 83 -2.33 -17.54 -0.55
C LEU A 83 -3.12 -16.54 -1.41
N ALA A 84 -4.05 -17.02 -2.24
CA ALA A 84 -4.92 -16.16 -3.02
C ALA A 84 -5.82 -15.29 -2.13
N ALA A 85 -6.46 -15.88 -1.11
CA ALA A 85 -7.26 -15.15 -0.14
C ALA A 85 -6.44 -14.12 0.65
N ALA A 86 -5.17 -14.39 0.92
CA ALA A 86 -4.26 -13.42 1.53
C ALA A 86 -3.92 -12.26 0.58
N GLY A 87 -3.73 -12.55 -0.71
CA GLY A 87 -3.62 -11.52 -1.76
C GLY A 87 -4.86 -10.62 -1.81
N ASP A 88 -6.06 -11.19 -1.78
CA ASP A 88 -7.31 -10.41 -1.78
C ASP A 88 -7.41 -9.48 -0.55
N ARG A 89 -6.92 -9.91 0.62
CA ARG A 89 -6.85 -9.03 1.81
C ARG A 89 -5.95 -7.81 1.59
N LEU A 90 -4.80 -8.00 0.96
CA LEU A 90 -3.88 -6.90 0.63
C LEU A 90 -4.51 -5.90 -0.34
N ILE A 91 -5.22 -6.39 -1.37
CA ILE A 91 -5.95 -5.52 -2.33
C ILE A 91 -6.95 -4.66 -1.57
N ARG A 92 -7.79 -5.27 -0.73
CA ARG A 92 -8.79 -4.54 0.06
C ARG A 92 -8.16 -3.52 1.00
N ALA A 93 -7.00 -3.81 1.58
CA ALA A 93 -6.28 -2.85 2.43
C ALA A 93 -5.83 -1.61 1.63
N VAL A 94 -5.32 -1.81 0.41
CA VAL A 94 -4.96 -0.70 -0.49
C VAL A 94 -6.19 0.11 -0.89
N GLU A 95 -7.29 -0.55 -1.24
CA GLU A 95 -8.55 0.12 -1.58
C GLU A 95 -9.04 1.03 -0.45
N ARG A 96 -9.17 0.49 0.78
CA ARG A 96 -9.63 1.24 1.97
C ARG A 96 -8.78 2.47 2.29
N THR A 97 -7.47 2.38 2.09
CA THR A 97 -6.51 3.46 2.43
C THR A 97 -6.27 4.45 1.29
N THR A 98 -6.90 4.22 0.13
CA THR A 98 -6.78 5.09 -1.05
C THR A 98 -8.11 5.78 -1.35
N TRP A 99 -9.22 5.08 -1.18
CA TRP A 99 -10.57 5.61 -1.26
C TRP A 99 -11.27 5.38 0.07
N PRO A 100 -11.15 6.29 1.06
CA PRO A 100 -12.04 6.25 2.21
C PRO A 100 -13.48 6.31 1.71
N ASP A 101 -14.34 5.46 2.27
CA ASP A 101 -15.73 5.26 1.83
C ASP A 101 -16.45 6.58 1.53
N ALA A 102 -17.29 6.55 0.49
CA ALA A 102 -17.97 7.71 -0.11
C ALA A 102 -18.94 8.48 0.81
N ASP A 103 -19.10 8.08 2.08
CA ASP A 103 -20.04 8.68 3.04
C ASP A 103 -19.67 10.10 3.50
N ALA A 104 -18.52 10.65 3.07
CA ALA A 104 -18.13 12.03 3.33
C ALA A 104 -18.40 13.00 2.16
N ARG A 105 -19.12 12.61 1.11
CA ARG A 105 -19.59 13.52 0.05
C ARG A 105 -21.06 13.93 0.26
N ALA A 106 -21.35 14.50 1.42
CA ALA A 106 -22.61 15.19 1.69
C ALA A 106 -22.69 16.58 1.04
N ASP A 107 -21.66 16.99 0.29
CA ASP A 107 -21.45 18.34 -0.23
C ASP A 107 -21.74 18.52 -1.73
N ILE A 108 -22.15 17.46 -2.46
CA ILE A 108 -22.37 17.51 -3.92
C ILE A 108 -23.87 17.47 -4.32
N HIS A 109 -24.78 17.58 -3.34
CA HIS A 109 -26.22 17.73 -3.57
C HIS A 109 -26.80 18.92 -2.79
N GLY A 110 -26.17 20.09 -2.94
CA GLY A 110 -26.76 21.39 -2.61
C GLY A 110 -27.10 22.15 -3.89
#